data_AF-A0AAP4FV54-F1
#
_entry.id   AF-A0AAP4FV54-F1
#
_cell.length_a   1.000
_cell.length_b   1.000
_cell.length_c   1.000
_cell.angle_alpha   90.00
_cell.angle_beta   90.00
_cell.angle_gamma   90.00
#
_symmetry.space_group_name_H-M   'P 1'
#
loop_
_entity.id
_entity.type
_entity.pdbx_description
1 polymer ?
#
loop_
_entity_poly.entity_id
_entity_poly.type
_entity_poly.pdbx_seq_one_letter_code
_entity_poly.pdbx_strand_id
1 'polypeptide(L)'
;MMIFSALAACLLAGCSTSQETLLPVDANTSMMTLWSQRGGSTQALTEQRSQLRRPLNDPAALTREQQGYTRSAAGEIQSQFVRLPDPDMVMYIFPHLAGDDAVPVPGYSTVFPFYTRVQYAMPGERTGDL
;
A
#
# COMPACT_ATOMS: atom_id res chain seq x y z
N MET A 1 48.99 13.39 -11.09
CA MET A 1 47.76 13.24 -11.91
C MET A 1 47.76 12.04 -12.86
N MET A 2 48.85 11.27 -13.03
CA MET A 2 48.81 10.03 -13.83
C MET A 2 48.46 8.79 -12.99
N ILE A 3 48.92 8.72 -11.73
CA ILE A 3 48.72 7.57 -10.84
C ILE A 3 47.24 7.39 -10.46
N PHE A 4 46.52 8.48 -10.21
CA PHE A 4 45.09 8.44 -9.89
C PHE A 4 44.23 7.92 -11.06
N SER A 5 44.63 8.25 -12.30
CA SER A 5 43.95 7.78 -13.52
C SER A 5 44.21 6.28 -13.76
N ALA A 6 45.41 5.79 -13.45
CA ALA A 6 45.75 4.37 -13.55
C ALA A 6 45.00 3.53 -12.49
N LEU A 7 44.89 4.02 -11.25
CA LEU A 7 44.15 3.35 -10.18
C LEU A 7 42.65 3.25 -10.49
N ALA A 8 42.06 4.32 -11.05
CA ALA A 8 40.66 4.33 -11.48
C ALA A 8 40.38 3.31 -12.60
N ALA A 9 41.31 3.14 -13.55
CA ALA A 9 41.19 2.15 -14.62
C ALA A 9 41.22 0.70 -14.09
N CYS A 10 42.05 0.40 -13.08
CA CYS A 10 42.09 -0.94 -12.47
C CYS A 10 40.80 -1.30 -11.70
N LEU A 11 40.14 -0.33 -11.07
CA LEU A 11 38.88 -0.56 -10.35
C LEU A 11 37.72 -0.90 -11.29
N LEU A 12 37.75 -0.46 -12.54
CA LEU A 12 36.72 -0.75 -13.55
C LEU A 12 36.84 -2.17 -14.15
N ALA A 13 38.00 -2.82 -14.06
CA ALA A 13 38.23 -4.16 -14.61
C ALA A 13 37.69 -5.29 -13.72
N GLY A 14 37.19 -5.00 -12.51
CA GLY A 14 36.75 -5.99 -11.53
C GLY A 14 35.30 -6.48 -11.65
N CYS A 15 34.47 -5.90 -12.52
CA CYS A 15 33.03 -6.16 -12.59
C CYS A 15 32.56 -6.83 -13.91
N SER A 16 33.45 -7.51 -14.63
CA SER A 16 33.09 -8.26 -15.85
C SER A 16 32.98 -9.76 -15.52
N THR A 17 31.87 -10.18 -14.91
CA THR A 17 31.55 -11.61 -14.82
C THR A 17 30.85 -12.04 -16.11
N SER A 18 31.23 -13.20 -16.66
CA SER A 18 30.64 -13.71 -17.90
C SER A 18 29.33 -14.44 -17.63
N GLN A 19 28.40 -14.41 -18.58
CA GLN A 19 27.15 -15.17 -18.48
C GLN A 19 27.43 -16.67 -18.29
N GLU A 20 28.45 -17.19 -18.96
CA GLU A 20 28.87 -18.60 -18.89
C GLU A 20 29.22 -19.06 -17.46
N THR A 21 29.72 -18.14 -16.62
CA THR A 21 30.08 -18.44 -15.23
C THR A 21 28.91 -18.28 -14.26
N LEU A 22 27.98 -17.35 -14.53
CA LEU A 22 26.80 -17.14 -13.67
C LEU A 22 25.65 -18.10 -13.97
N LEU A 23 25.50 -18.50 -15.23
CA LEU A 23 24.39 -19.31 -15.72
C LEU A 23 24.92 -20.28 -16.78
N PRO A 24 25.63 -21.36 -16.37
CA PRO A 24 26.13 -22.35 -17.31
C PRO A 24 24.94 -23.06 -17.95
N VAL A 25 24.62 -22.67 -19.19
CA VAL A 25 23.65 -23.37 -20.03
C VAL A 25 24.44 -24.26 -20.97
N ASP A 26 24.08 -25.54 -21.05
CA ASP A 26 24.69 -26.45 -22.01
C ASP A 26 24.46 -25.94 -23.45
N ALA A 27 25.50 -25.95 -24.28
CA ALA A 27 25.48 -25.39 -25.63
C ALA A 27 24.43 -26.06 -26.54
N ASN A 28 24.00 -27.28 -26.21
CA ASN A 28 23.03 -28.05 -26.99
C ASN A 28 21.58 -27.91 -26.47
N THR A 29 21.35 -27.07 -25.45
CA THR A 29 20.03 -26.91 -24.84
C THR A 29 19.30 -25.70 -25.42
N SER A 30 18.19 -25.94 -26.14
CA SER A 30 17.32 -24.88 -26.64
C SER A 30 16.38 -24.34 -25.56
N MET A 31 16.01 -23.05 -25.64
CA MET A 31 14.99 -22.45 -24.75
C MET A 31 13.66 -23.19 -24.81
N MET A 32 13.30 -23.74 -25.96
CA MET A 32 12.07 -24.53 -26.14
C MET A 32 12.12 -25.84 -25.33
N THR A 33 13.29 -26.49 -25.27
CA THR A 33 13.53 -27.69 -24.46
C THR A 33 13.42 -27.39 -22.97
N LEU A 34 13.99 -26.27 -22.51
CA LEU A 34 13.87 -25.83 -21.11
C LEU A 34 12.41 -25.53 -20.71
N TRP A 35 11.66 -24.91 -21.63
CA TRP A 35 10.25 -24.57 -21.41
C TRP A 35 9.36 -25.81 -21.37
N SER A 36 9.53 -26.74 -22.31
CA SER A 36 8.76 -27.99 -22.36
C SER A 36 9.06 -28.89 -21.15
N GLN A 37 10.31 -28.92 -20.68
CA GLN A 37 10.70 -29.69 -19.50
C GLN A 37 10.12 -29.13 -18.19
N ARG A 38 10.07 -27.79 -18.05
CA ARG A 38 9.49 -27.15 -16.85
C ARG A 38 7.96 -27.03 -16.87
N GLY A 39 7.32 -27.10 -18.03
CA GLY A 39 5.87 -26.96 -18.19
C GLY A 39 5.05 -28.24 -17.97
N GLY A 40 5.67 -29.38 -17.66
CA GLY A 40 5.07 -30.70 -17.87
C GLY A 40 4.31 -31.36 -16.72
N SER A 41 4.46 -30.95 -15.45
CA SER A 41 3.68 -31.58 -14.36
C SER A 41 3.58 -30.71 -13.11
N THR A 42 2.35 -30.40 -12.72
CA THR A 42 2.02 -29.69 -11.48
C THR A 42 2.48 -30.47 -10.24
N GLN A 43 2.46 -31.80 -10.30
CA GLN A 43 2.92 -32.67 -9.21
C GLN A 43 4.43 -32.63 -9.04
N ALA A 44 5.24 -32.75 -10.10
CA ALA A 44 6.70 -32.64 -9.95
C ALA A 44 7.12 -31.24 -9.53
N LEU A 45 6.45 -30.19 -10.01
CA LEU A 45 6.69 -28.82 -9.54
C LEU A 45 6.34 -28.63 -8.07
N THR A 46 5.30 -29.31 -7.56
CA THR A 46 4.93 -29.24 -6.14
C THR A 46 5.95 -29.97 -5.26
N GLU A 47 6.45 -31.11 -5.72
CA GLU A 47 7.51 -31.87 -5.04
C GLU A 47 8.85 -31.12 -5.06
N GLN A 48 9.21 -30.49 -6.18
CA GLN A 48 10.43 -29.68 -6.25
C GLN A 48 10.33 -28.42 -5.36
N ARG A 49 9.13 -27.83 -5.26
CA ARG A 49 8.87 -26.71 -4.35
C ARG A 49 8.84 -27.14 -2.88
N SER A 50 8.41 -28.36 -2.56
CA SER A 50 8.42 -28.88 -1.19
C SER A 50 9.87 -29.05 -0.69
N GLN A 51 10.79 -29.49 -1.56
CA GLN A 51 12.23 -29.58 -1.25
C GLN A 51 12.88 -28.22 -0.96
N LEU A 52 12.42 -27.15 -1.62
CA LEU A 52 12.89 -25.78 -1.40
C LEU A 52 12.17 -25.08 -0.23
N ARG A 53 11.16 -25.72 0.37
CA ARG A 53 10.40 -25.13 1.47
C ARG A 53 11.23 -25.23 2.74
N ARG A 54 11.86 -24.12 3.11
CA ARG A 54 12.51 -24.00 4.43
C ARG A 54 11.44 -24.27 5.51
N PRO A 55 11.64 -25.24 6.42
CA PRO A 55 10.72 -25.42 7.53
C PRO A 55 10.68 -24.13 8.34
N LEU A 56 9.48 -23.72 8.74
CA LEU A 56 9.33 -22.59 9.65
C LEU A 56 9.92 -23.05 10.99
N ASN A 57 10.99 -22.38 11.43
CA ASN A 57 11.71 -22.78 12.65
C ASN A 57 10.81 -22.75 13.89
N ASP A 58 9.78 -21.88 13.89
CA ASP A 58 8.80 -21.82 14.97
C ASP A 58 7.43 -21.33 14.42
N PRO A 59 6.50 -22.25 14.08
CA PRO A 59 5.15 -21.86 13.65
C PRO A 59 4.36 -21.17 14.77
N ALA A 60 4.69 -21.41 16.05
CA ALA A 60 4.06 -20.74 17.17
C ALA A 60 4.58 -19.30 17.32
N ALA A 61 5.85 -19.02 17.00
CA ALA A 61 6.35 -17.64 16.92
C ALA A 61 5.66 -16.85 15.81
N LEU A 62 5.46 -17.44 14.63
CA LEU A 62 4.72 -16.79 13.53
C LEU A 62 3.26 -16.55 13.90
N THR A 63 2.62 -17.50 14.57
CA THR A 63 1.26 -17.32 15.07
C THR A 63 1.20 -16.20 16.11
N ARG A 64 2.18 -16.10 17.01
CA ARG A 64 2.28 -15.06 18.04
C ARG A 64 2.55 -13.68 17.43
N GLU A 65 3.35 -13.63 16.37
CA GLU A 65 3.65 -12.43 15.60
C GLU A 65 2.41 -11.97 14.81
N GLN A 66 1.72 -12.89 14.12
CA GLN A 66 0.42 -12.62 13.49
C GLN A 66 -0.66 -12.18 14.49
N GLN A 67 -0.69 -12.75 15.70
CA GLN A 67 -1.62 -12.32 16.75
C GLN A 67 -1.36 -10.86 17.18
N GLY A 68 -0.12 -10.37 17.11
CA GLY A 68 0.19 -8.94 17.30
C GLY A 68 -0.39 -8.05 16.19
N TYR A 69 -0.48 -8.56 14.97
CA TYR A 69 -1.15 -7.91 13.84
C TYR A 69 -2.68 -8.08 13.85
N THR A 70 -3.21 -9.04 14.62
CA THR A 70 -4.64 -9.34 14.71
C THR A 70 -5.22 -8.64 15.93
N ARG A 71 -5.78 -7.44 15.72
CA ARG A 71 -6.61 -6.62 16.64
C ARG A 71 -6.68 -7.09 18.10
N SER A 72 -6.06 -6.35 19.01
CA SER A 72 -6.36 -6.48 20.44
C SER A 72 -7.71 -5.80 20.75
N ALA A 73 -8.48 -6.35 21.69
CA ALA A 73 -9.72 -5.72 22.17
C ALA A 73 -9.51 -4.28 22.68
N ALA A 74 -8.28 -3.97 23.15
CA ALA A 74 -7.90 -2.62 23.55
C ALA A 74 -7.77 -1.65 22.37
N GLY A 75 -7.32 -2.13 21.20
CA GLY A 75 -7.20 -1.32 19.98
C GLY A 75 -8.53 -1.05 19.28
N GLU A 76 -9.57 -1.85 19.53
CA GLU A 76 -10.92 -1.62 18.98
C GLU A 76 -11.66 -0.46 19.65
N ILE A 77 -11.23 -0.02 20.83
CA ILE A 77 -11.83 1.11 21.54
C ILE A 77 -11.48 2.44 20.84
N GLN A 78 -10.37 2.48 20.10
CA GLN A 78 -9.92 3.68 19.39
C GLN A 78 -10.33 3.64 17.93
N SER A 79 -11.08 4.66 17.49
CA SER A 79 -11.45 4.82 16.08
C SER A 79 -10.19 5.00 15.22
N GLN A 80 -9.89 4.01 14.37
CA GLN A 80 -8.73 4.07 13.47
C GLN A 80 -8.92 5.07 12.32
N PHE A 81 -10.18 5.43 12.03
CA PHE A 81 -10.53 6.41 11.00
C PHE A 81 -11.16 7.62 11.66
N VAL A 82 -10.35 8.64 11.88
CA VAL A 82 -10.83 9.90 12.46
C VAL A 82 -11.53 10.70 11.36
N ARG A 83 -12.63 11.37 11.71
CA ARG A 83 -13.36 12.24 10.79
C ARG A 83 -12.62 13.58 10.66
N LEU A 84 -12.66 14.18 9.47
CA LEU A 84 -12.18 15.54 9.28
C LEU A 84 -13.17 16.54 9.90
N PRO A 85 -12.72 17.60 10.58
CA PRO A 85 -13.61 18.65 11.07
C PRO A 85 -14.43 19.28 9.93
N ASP A 86 -15.74 19.42 10.12
CA ASP A 86 -16.66 20.04 9.18
C ASP A 86 -17.21 21.33 9.80
N PRO A 87 -16.85 22.52 9.30
CA PRO A 87 -17.34 23.78 9.85
C PRO A 87 -18.82 24.01 9.50
N ASP A 88 -19.55 24.57 10.45
CA ASP A 88 -20.92 25.02 10.22
C ASP A 88 -20.94 26.36 9.47
N MET A 89 -21.82 26.45 8.47
CA MET A 89 -22.06 27.66 7.68
C MET A 89 -23.39 28.28 8.08
N VAL A 90 -23.43 29.61 8.14
CA VAL A 90 -24.65 30.37 8.45
C VAL A 90 -25.13 31.09 7.20
N MET A 91 -26.39 30.89 6.83
CA MET A 91 -27.06 31.63 5.77
C MET A 91 -28.18 32.48 6.35
N TYR A 92 -28.23 33.75 5.96
CA TYR A 92 -29.37 34.62 6.23
C TYR A 92 -30.36 34.57 5.06
N ILE A 93 -31.62 34.35 5.38
CA ILE A 93 -32.72 34.31 4.43
C ILE A 93 -33.52 35.59 4.63
N PHE A 94 -33.61 36.41 3.58
CA PHE A 94 -34.38 37.64 3.61
C PHE A 94 -35.89 37.34 3.69
N PRO A 95 -36.69 38.22 4.32
CA PRO A 95 -38.14 38.11 4.28
C PRO A 95 -38.65 38.02 2.85
N HIS A 96 -39.54 37.07 2.57
CA HIS A 96 -40.08 36.83 1.23
C HIS A 96 -41.48 36.20 1.31
N LEU A 97 -42.16 36.11 0.17
CA LEU A 97 -43.42 35.37 0.04
C LEU A 97 -43.11 33.99 -0.54
N ALA A 98 -43.70 32.93 0.01
CA ALA A 98 -43.44 31.55 -0.40
C ALA A 98 -44.73 30.84 -0.87
N GLY A 99 -44.57 29.96 -1.87
CA GLY A 99 -45.66 29.17 -2.46
C GLY A 99 -46.61 29.98 -3.36
N ASP A 100 -47.64 29.30 -3.90
CA ASP A 100 -48.63 29.92 -4.79
C ASP A 100 -49.57 30.90 -4.04
N ASP A 101 -49.84 30.63 -2.76
CA ASP A 101 -50.68 31.47 -1.89
C ASP A 101 -49.92 32.68 -1.29
N ALA A 102 -48.66 32.90 -1.69
CA ALA A 102 -47.84 34.05 -1.28
C ALA A 102 -47.77 34.28 0.24
N VAL A 103 -47.60 33.20 1.01
CA VAL A 103 -47.54 33.27 2.48
C VAL A 103 -46.28 34.03 2.93
N PRO A 104 -46.38 35.01 3.84
CA PRO A 104 -45.22 35.78 4.27
C PRO A 104 -44.30 34.96 5.18
N VAL A 105 -43.04 34.88 4.79
CA VAL A 105 -41.96 34.25 5.54
C VAL A 105 -41.05 35.35 6.12
N PRO A 106 -40.83 35.40 7.46
CA PRO A 106 -39.94 36.38 8.06
C PRO A 106 -38.48 36.10 7.71
N GLY A 107 -37.61 37.08 7.96
CA GLY A 107 -36.17 36.87 7.83
C GLY A 107 -35.62 36.04 8.98
N TYR A 108 -34.73 35.09 8.69
CA TYR A 108 -34.08 34.26 9.70
C TYR A 108 -32.71 33.76 9.23
N SER A 109 -31.88 33.37 10.18
CA SER A 109 -30.60 32.71 9.93
C SER A 109 -30.75 31.20 10.12
N THR A 110 -30.15 30.42 9.22
CA THR A 110 -30.09 28.96 9.32
C THR A 110 -28.64 28.48 9.27
N VAL A 111 -28.37 27.33 9.87
CA VAL A 111 -27.05 26.72 9.97
C VAL A 111 -27.04 25.40 9.18
N PHE A 112 -25.99 25.15 8.39
CA PHE A 112 -25.84 23.93 7.60
C PHE A 112 -24.35 23.54 7.49
N PRO A 113 -24.02 22.25 7.33
CA PRO A 113 -22.63 21.81 7.22
C PRO A 113 -21.98 22.32 5.93
N PHE A 114 -20.67 22.58 5.98
CA PHE A 114 -19.90 22.98 4.80
C PHE A 114 -19.74 21.82 3.80
N TYR A 115 -19.55 20.58 4.29
CA TYR A 115 -19.47 19.40 3.43
C TYR A 115 -20.80 18.64 3.32
N THR A 116 -21.07 18.09 2.13
CA THR A 116 -22.28 17.27 1.88
C THR A 116 -22.20 15.86 2.46
N ARG A 117 -20.99 15.39 2.77
CA ARG A 117 -20.72 14.06 3.31
C ARG A 117 -19.59 14.13 4.33
N VAL A 118 -19.62 13.21 5.29
CA VAL A 118 -18.55 13.04 6.26
C VAL A 118 -17.28 12.59 5.52
N GLN A 119 -16.20 13.36 5.68
CA GLN A 119 -14.87 12.98 5.19
C GLN A 119 -14.07 12.37 6.34
N TYR A 120 -13.26 11.36 6.03
CA TYR A 120 -12.30 10.79 6.97
C TYR A 120 -10.91 11.36 6.69
N ALA A 121 -10.15 11.64 7.74
CA ALA A 121 -8.81 12.17 7.64
C ALA A 121 -7.84 11.11 7.14
N MET A 122 -6.97 11.49 6.21
CA MET A 122 -5.84 10.68 5.78
C MET A 122 -4.72 10.73 6.83
N PRO A 123 -3.79 9.75 6.85
CA PRO A 123 -2.64 9.78 7.75
C PRO A 123 -1.84 11.07 7.59
N GLY A 124 -1.66 11.81 8.70
CA GLY A 124 -0.94 13.09 8.72
C GLY A 124 -1.78 14.32 8.44
N GLU A 125 -3.06 14.18 8.08
CA GLU A 125 -3.99 15.32 8.03
C GLU A 125 -4.36 15.77 9.44
N ARG A 126 -4.52 17.09 9.61
CA ARG A 126 -4.90 17.68 10.89
C ARG A 126 -6.37 17.38 11.17
N THR A 127 -6.64 16.51 12.13
CA THR A 127 -8.00 16.16 12.60
C THR A 127 -8.60 17.20 13.56
N GLY A 128 -8.11 18.45 13.49
CA GLY A 128 -8.35 19.51 14.47
C GLY A 128 -7.35 19.44 15.63
N ASP A 129 -7.02 20.60 16.21
CA ASP A 129 -6.33 20.73 17.49
C ASP A 129 -7.09 21.76 18.34
N LEU A 130 -7.26 21.39 19.62
CA LEU A 130 -7.50 22.18 20.85
C LEU A 130 -8.66 23.19 20.87
#